data_AF-A0A256Y617-F1
#
_entry.id   AF-A0A256Y617-F1
#
_cell.length_a   1.000
_cell.length_b   1.000
_cell.length_c   1.000
_cell.angle_alpha   90.00
_cell.angle_beta   90.00
_cell.angle_gamma   90.00
#
_symmetry.space_group_name_H-M   'P 1'
#
loop_
_entity.id
_entity.type
_entity.pdbx_description
1 polymer ?
#
loop_
_entity_poly.entity_id
_entity_poly.type
_entity_poly.pdbx_seq_one_letter_code
_entity_poly.pdbx_strand_id
1 'polypeptide(L)'
;MDEIDGTDYKILGILSKNRRISTINLAKKFKINTNVVVYCIKKHINKNIILGFNFQLNEQLIGYAYHKVFLSLYDTDNKSLNNIINYLNLTLM
;
A
#
# COMPACT_ATOMS: atom_id res chain seq x y z
N MET A 1 2.42 -10.92 -18.71
CA MET A 1 1.84 -9.89 -17.82
C MET A 1 0.98 -10.65 -16.84
N ASP A 2 1.32 -10.64 -15.55
CA ASP A 2 0.61 -11.45 -14.57
C ASP A 2 -0.88 -11.06 -14.55
N GLU A 3 -1.75 -11.97 -14.98
CA GLU A 3 -3.18 -11.69 -15.11
C GLU A 3 -3.79 -11.53 -13.71
N ILE A 4 -4.14 -10.28 -13.41
CA ILE A 4 -5.11 -9.97 -12.36
C ILE A 4 -6.48 -10.32 -12.95
N ASP A 5 -7.11 -11.35 -12.42
CA ASP A 5 -8.44 -11.74 -12.85
C ASP A 5 -9.52 -10.76 -12.32
N GLY A 6 -10.73 -10.88 -12.84
CA GLY A 6 -11.84 -9.99 -12.45
C GLY A 6 -12.24 -10.10 -10.97
N THR A 7 -11.93 -11.21 -10.29
CA THR A 7 -12.19 -11.40 -8.86
C THR A 7 -11.11 -10.73 -8.02
N ASP A 8 -9.85 -10.94 -8.39
CA ASP A 8 -8.67 -10.28 -7.82
C ASP A 8 -8.85 -8.76 -7.85
N TYR A 9 -9.25 -8.20 -9.00
CA TYR A 9 -9.49 -6.76 -9.15
C TYR A 9 -10.56 -6.23 -8.18
N LYS A 10 -11.66 -6.98 -8.01
CA LYS A 10 -12.75 -6.60 -7.08
C LYS A 10 -12.30 -6.65 -5.62
N ILE A 11 -11.51 -7.66 -5.24
CA ILE A 11 -10.96 -7.79 -3.88
C ILE A 11 -10.00 -6.63 -3.60
N LEU A 12 -9.03 -6.39 -4.49
CA LEU A 12 -8.07 -5.29 -4.38
C LEU A 12 -8.76 -3.92 -4.31
N GLY A 13 -9.81 -3.71 -5.12
CA GLY A 13 -10.60 -2.48 -5.12
C GLY A 13 -11.37 -2.22 -3.83
N ILE A 14 -11.76 -3.26 -3.07
CA ILE A 14 -12.32 -3.07 -1.72
C ILE A 14 -11.20 -2.83 -0.71
N LEU A 15 -10.10 -3.58 -0.77
CA LEU A 15 -8.99 -3.43 0.17
C LEU A 15 -8.35 -2.03 0.08
N SER A 16 -8.30 -1.42 -1.10
CA SER A 16 -7.79 -0.04 -1.25
C SER A 16 -8.64 1.00 -0.54
N LYS A 17 -9.95 0.76 -0.40
CA LYS A 17 -10.90 1.65 0.30
C LYS A 17 -11.07 1.29 1.77
N ASN A 18 -11.10 0.00 2.09
CA ASN A 18 -11.27 -0.53 3.43
C ASN A 18 -10.35 -1.74 3.66
N ARG A 19 -9.09 -1.43 3.90
CA ARG A 19 -8.01 -2.35 4.29
C ARG A 19 -8.27 -3.18 5.56
N ARG A 20 -9.19 -2.76 6.44
CA ARG A 20 -9.53 -3.48 7.69
C ARG A 20 -10.69 -4.46 7.54
N ILE A 21 -11.25 -4.60 6.34
CA ILE A 21 -12.36 -5.53 6.10
C ILE A 21 -11.90 -6.97 6.35
N SER A 22 -12.71 -7.76 7.06
CA SER A 22 -12.40 -9.17 7.28
C SER A 22 -12.53 -9.98 5.99
N THR A 23 -11.71 -11.01 5.85
CA THR A 23 -11.76 -11.94 4.71
C THR A 23 -13.10 -12.65 4.61
N ILE A 24 -13.75 -12.94 5.74
CA ILE A 24 -15.10 -13.52 5.82
C ILE A 24 -16.14 -12.57 5.21
N ASN A 25 -16.06 -11.27 5.49
CA ASN A 25 -17.01 -10.30 4.95
C ASN A 25 -16.80 -10.09 3.44
N LEU A 26 -15.54 -10.09 2.98
CA LEU A 26 -15.22 -10.10 1.54
C LEU A 26 -15.78 -11.35 0.85
N ALA A 27 -15.58 -12.52 1.44
CA ALA A 27 -16.06 -13.80 0.93
C ALA A 27 -17.59 -13.81 0.79
N LYS A 28 -18.32 -13.37 1.83
CA LYS A 28 -19.78 -13.21 1.81
C LYS A 28 -20.23 -12.22 0.72
N LYS A 29 -19.55 -11.07 0.60
CA LYS A 29 -19.91 -10.02 -0.37
C LYS A 29 -19.79 -10.50 -1.82
N PHE A 30 -18.76 -11.28 -2.13
CA PHE A 30 -18.53 -11.80 -3.48
C PHE A 30 -19.06 -13.21 -3.70
N LYS A 31 -19.68 -13.82 -2.68
CA LYS A 31 -20.18 -15.21 -2.70
C LYS A 31 -19.11 -16.22 -3.11
N ILE A 32 -17.90 -16.06 -2.58
CA ILE A 32 -16.76 -16.94 -2.82
C ILE A 32 -16.27 -17.55 -1.50
N ASN A 33 -15.46 -18.61 -1.59
CA ASN A 33 -14.86 -19.21 -0.40
C ASN A 33 -13.83 -18.26 0.23
N THR A 34 -13.83 -18.15 1.56
CA THR A 34 -12.84 -17.38 2.33
C THR A 34 -11.40 -17.74 1.96
N ASN A 35 -11.11 -19.01 1.66
CA ASN A 35 -9.78 -19.44 1.25
C ASN A 35 -9.33 -18.81 -0.08
N VAL A 36 -10.26 -18.55 -1.00
CA VAL A 36 -9.96 -17.85 -2.27
C VAL A 36 -9.56 -16.41 -1.99
N VAL A 37 -10.25 -15.72 -1.08
CA VAL A 37 -9.89 -14.36 -0.65
C VAL A 37 -8.51 -14.32 0.00
N VAL A 38 -8.24 -15.26 0.91
CA VAL A 38 -6.94 -15.36 1.60
C VAL A 38 -5.82 -15.64 0.59
N TYR A 39 -6.05 -16.54 -0.36
CA TYR A 39 -5.09 -16.85 -1.42
C TYR A 39 -4.81 -15.63 -2.30
N CYS A 40 -5.86 -14.92 -2.76
CA CYS A 40 -5.75 -13.69 -3.53
C CYS A 40 -4.87 -12.65 -2.82
N ILE A 41 -5.15 -12.37 -1.55
CA ILE A 41 -4.38 -11.40 -0.76
C ILE A 41 -2.91 -11.82 -0.65
N LYS A 42 -2.64 -13.09 -0.29
CA LYS A 42 -1.26 -13.59 -0.17
C LYS A 42 -0.51 -13.57 -1.49
N LYS A 43 -1.16 -14.00 -2.59
CA LYS A 43 -0.62 -13.95 -3.96
C LYS A 43 -0.18 -12.52 -4.30
N HIS A 44 -1.03 -11.52 -4.04
CA HIS A 44 -0.74 -10.14 -4.40
C HIS A 44 0.23 -9.43 -3.45
N ILE A 45 0.36 -9.88 -2.20
CA ILE A 45 1.47 -9.48 -1.32
C ILE A 45 2.80 -10.03 -1.88
N ASN A 46 2.86 -11.33 -2.18
CA ASN A 46 4.08 -11.96 -2.69
C ASN A 46 4.53 -11.40 -4.05
N LYS A 47 3.59 -10.91 -4.85
CA LYS A 47 3.85 -10.24 -6.14
C LYS A 47 4.15 -8.74 -6.00
N ASN A 48 4.23 -8.20 -4.78
CA ASN A 48 4.41 -6.77 -4.53
C ASN A 48 3.35 -5.86 -5.18
N ILE A 49 2.14 -6.40 -5.43
CA ILE A 49 0.98 -5.60 -5.84
C ILE A 49 0.35 -4.94 -4.61
N ILE A 50 0.29 -5.67 -3.50
CA ILE A 50 -0.02 -5.11 -2.18
C ILE A 50 1.30 -4.87 -1.47
N LEU A 51 1.71 -3.60 -1.36
CA LEU A 51 2.95 -3.21 -0.67
C LEU A 51 2.80 -3.18 0.87
N GLY A 52 1.57 -2.97 1.36
CA GLY A 52 1.30 -2.89 2.79
C GLY A 52 -0.10 -2.41 3.11
N PHE A 53 -0.44 -2.42 4.40
CA PHE A 53 -1.73 -1.96 4.93
C PHE A 53 -1.49 -0.78 5.88
N ASN A 54 -1.44 0.43 5.33
CA ASN A 54 -1.17 1.65 6.11
C ASN A 54 -2.46 2.27 6.62
N PHE A 55 -2.49 2.82 7.83
CA PHE A 55 -3.62 3.60 8.30
C PHE A 55 -3.58 5.03 7.76
N GLN A 56 -4.75 5.68 7.72
CA GLN A 56 -4.87 7.10 7.41
C GLN A 56 -4.94 7.79 8.76
N LEU A 57 -3.86 8.48 9.10
CA LEU A 57 -3.78 9.30 10.29
C LEU A 57 -4.48 10.62 10.00
N ASN A 58 -5.12 11.19 11.03
CA ASN A 58 -5.46 12.60 11.01
C ASN A 58 -4.42 13.31 11.87
N GLU A 59 -3.45 13.91 11.20
CA GLU A 59 -2.30 14.57 11.83
C GLU A 59 -2.76 15.75 12.71
N GLN A 60 -3.83 16.44 12.33
CA GLN A 60 -4.36 17.59 13.08
C GLN A 60 -4.85 17.18 14.47
N LEU A 61 -5.47 16.00 14.60
CA LEU A 61 -5.99 15.51 15.88
C LEU A 61 -4.89 15.17 16.89
N ILE A 62 -3.67 14.93 16.43
CA ILE A 62 -2.52 14.61 17.28
C ILE A 62 -1.54 15.78 17.43
N GLY A 63 -1.94 16.98 16.99
CA GLY A 63 -1.14 18.20 17.12
C GLY A 63 -0.01 18.32 16.08
N TYR A 64 -0.06 17.54 15.00
CA TYR A 64 0.91 17.60 13.91
C TYR A 64 0.29 18.27 12.67
N ALA A 65 1.13 18.97 11.91
CA ALA A 65 0.77 19.50 10.61
C ALA A 65 1.50 18.72 9.51
N TYR A 66 0.77 18.33 8.47
CA TYR A 66 1.37 17.71 7.29
C TYR A 66 2.03 18.77 6.42
N HIS A 67 3.32 18.58 6.09
CA HIS A 67 4.09 19.48 5.24
C HIS A 67 4.63 18.73 4.03
N LYS A 68 4.53 19.35 2.85
CA LYS A 68 5.15 18.86 1.62
C LYS A 68 6.34 19.73 1.27
N VAL A 69 7.51 19.11 1.13
CA VAL A 69 8.75 19.79 0.72
C VAL A 69 9.08 19.40 -0.72
N PHE A 70 9.33 20.41 -1.56
CA PHE A 70 9.81 20.21 -2.91
C PHE A 70 11.31 20.53 -2.94
N LEU A 71 12.13 19.54 -3.30
CA LEU A 71 13.58 19.68 -3.39
C LEU A 71 13.97 19.71 -4.87
N SER A 72 14.67 20.77 -5.29
CA SER A 72 15.33 20.84 -6.59
C SER A 72 16.82 20.64 -6.37
N LEU A 73 17.38 19.60 -6.98
CA LEU A 73 18.79 19.26 -6.83
C LEU A 73 19.54 19.70 -8.10
N TYR A 74 20.73 20.28 -7.93
CA TYR A 74 21.62 20.64 -9.03
C TYR A 74 22.80 19.68 -9.05
N ASP A 75 23.25 19.31 -10.25
CA ASP A 75 24.46 18.51 -10.48
C ASP A 75 24.56 17.25 -9.59
N THR A 76 23.47 16.48 -9.50
CA THR A 76 23.38 15.30 -8.63
C THR A 76 23.43 14.04 -9.46
N ASP A 77 24.45 13.21 -9.20
CA ASP A 77 24.60 11.90 -9.81
C ASP A 77 23.74 10.83 -9.11
N ASN A 78 23.59 9.66 -9.73
CA ASN A 78 22.76 8.57 -9.20
C ASN A 78 23.21 8.11 -7.80
N LYS A 79 24.52 8.17 -7.52
CA LYS A 79 25.06 7.77 -6.21
C LYS A 79 24.65 8.76 -5.14
N SER A 80 24.81 10.06 -5.39
CA SER A 80 24.43 11.12 -4.44
C SER A 80 22.92 11.16 -4.24
N LEU A 81 22.14 10.97 -5.30
CA LEU A 81 20.68 10.88 -5.21
C LEU A 81 20.24 9.72 -4.31
N ASN A 82 20.84 8.53 -4.49
CA ASN A 82 20.54 7.37 -3.64
C ASN A 82 20.93 7.60 -2.18
N ASN A 83 22.04 8.28 -1.91
CA ASN A 83 22.42 8.65 -0.56
C ASN A 83 21.40 9.59 0.09
N ILE A 84 20.91 10.59 -0.65
CA ILE A 84 19.87 11.52 -0.18
C ILE A 84 18.57 10.76 0.11
N ILE A 85 18.11 9.92 -0.81
CA ILE A 85 16.89 9.11 -0.64
C ILE A 85 17.02 8.21 0.60
N ASN A 86 18.16 7.53 0.77
CA ASN A 86 18.39 6.65 1.91
C ASN A 86 18.37 7.41 3.24
N TYR A 87 19.00 8.59 3.28
CA TYR A 87 18.99 9.45 4.46
C TYR A 87 17.56 9.87 4.84
N LEU A 88 16.74 10.27 3.86
CA LEU A 88 15.36 10.71 4.09
C LEU A 88 14.40 9.56 4.44
N ASN A 89 14.64 8.35 3.92
CA ASN A 89 13.83 7.18 4.24
C ASN A 89 14.08 6.64 5.66
N LEU A 90 15.25 6.87 6.25
CA LEU A 90 15.64 6.34 7.56
C LEU A 90 14.94 7.02 8.75
N THR A 91 14.25 8.15 8.55
CA THR A 91 13.66 8.93 9.66
C THR A 91 12.25 8.46 10.08
N LEU A 92 11.73 7.37 9.51
CA LEU A 92 10.36 6.89 9.73
C LEU A 92 10.26 5.39 10.06
N MET A 93 11.32 4.80 10.63
CA MET A 93 11.26 3.46 11.23
C MET A 93 11.33 3.53 12.76
#